data_AF-U2PK87-F1
#
_entry.id   AF-U2PK87-F1
#
_cell.length_a   1.000
_cell.length_b   1.000
_cell.length_c   1.000
_cell.angle_alpha   90.00
_cell.angle_beta   90.00
_cell.angle_gamma   90.00
#
_symmetry.space_group_name_H-M   'P 1'
#
loop_
_entity.id
_entity.type
_entity.pdbx_description
1 polymer ?
#
loop_
_entity_poly.entity_id
_entity_poly.type
_entity_poly.pdbx_seq_one_letter_code
_entity_poly.pdbx_strand_id
1 'polypeptide(L)'
;MESTCKPKIVSSLLRESGKGKLDFSHPFQRKEGQWTRYMESLEVDSLLRGYSINLVYVWKKDNKNYVIEGKQRITTLQKYKGDKFPLSKKLDPVIVDGETYEIAGKRFSQLDEVVQDKLLNSEVLIFEMWDCTEKEVRDMFVRLNSGKRLNGAQILTGLLNIDVSTELYKIMEHPFWAKTGITKGDIKSDNMRKVACQILMLISGYEYTAFDQKNIEKYVEVLNSDSKESIHLIGHALDVLDKLDEKVTDKIDKMKKLSIPMVVAAMDMVYGDEAKEDAYLLWVKEFFDNYDKQEKYLEYCGRSTDKGENVRGRWEIFSQAVTE
;
A
#
# COMPACT_ATOMS: atom_id res chain seq x y z
N MET A 1 33.58 16.68 0.93
CA MET A 1 33.01 15.38 0.53
C MET A 1 33.26 15.14 -0.94
N GLU A 2 33.97 14.06 -1.23
CA GLU A 2 34.04 13.47 -2.56
C GLU A 2 33.21 12.18 -2.60
N SER A 3 32.69 11.82 -3.76
CA SER A 3 31.88 10.61 -3.91
C SER A 3 31.93 10.01 -5.31
N THR A 4 31.57 8.73 -5.39
CA THR A 4 31.32 8.03 -6.66
C THR A 4 30.14 7.08 -6.47
N CYS A 5 29.34 6.88 -7.52
CA CYS A 5 28.34 5.83 -7.57
C CYS A 5 28.73 4.84 -8.67
N LYS A 6 28.84 3.55 -8.33
CA LYS A 6 29.25 2.53 -9.30
C LYS A 6 28.48 1.23 -9.10
N PRO A 7 28.19 0.49 -10.18
CA PRO A 7 27.62 -0.85 -10.07
C PRO A 7 28.64 -1.82 -9.47
N LYS A 8 28.12 -2.80 -8.74
CA LYS A 8 28.89 -3.91 -8.21
C LYS A 8 28.11 -5.20 -8.35
N ILE A 9 28.71 -6.18 -9.02
CA ILE A 9 28.13 -7.50 -9.19
C ILE A 9 27.91 -8.16 -7.81
N VAL A 10 26.73 -8.74 -7.61
CA VAL A 10 26.31 -9.40 -6.35
C VAL A 10 27.37 -10.42 -5.89
N SER A 11 27.84 -11.30 -6.76
CA SER A 11 28.87 -12.29 -6.41
C SER A 11 30.15 -11.65 -5.86
N SER A 12 30.58 -10.52 -6.44
CA SER A 12 31.75 -9.78 -5.96
C SER A 12 31.48 -9.08 -4.63
N LEU A 13 30.31 -8.46 -4.49
CA LEU A 13 29.88 -7.80 -3.24
C LEU A 13 29.86 -8.80 -2.07
N LEU A 14 29.26 -9.97 -2.28
CA LEU A 14 29.17 -11.02 -1.27
C LEU A 14 30.55 -11.57 -0.88
N ARG A 15 31.43 -11.79 -1.86
CA ARG A 15 32.82 -12.23 -1.61
C ARG A 15 33.60 -11.21 -0.78
N GLU A 16 33.48 -9.93 -1.08
CA GLU A 16 34.17 -8.88 -0.31
C GLU A 16 33.64 -8.75 1.11
N SER A 17 32.31 -8.82 1.26
CA SER A 17 31.68 -8.81 2.58
C SER A 17 32.15 -10.00 3.42
N GLY A 18 32.21 -11.21 2.84
CA GLY A 18 32.73 -12.40 3.52
C GLY A 18 34.22 -12.34 3.89
N LYS A 19 35.01 -11.51 3.20
CA LYS A 19 36.42 -11.24 3.53
C LYS A 19 36.60 -10.11 4.57
N GLY A 20 35.51 -9.59 5.14
CA GLY A 20 35.56 -8.50 6.11
C GLY A 20 35.94 -7.14 5.52
N LYS A 21 35.83 -6.95 4.20
CA LYS A 21 36.14 -5.65 3.56
C LYS A 21 35.07 -4.59 3.80
N LEU A 22 33.87 -5.00 4.21
CA LEU A 22 32.75 -4.12 4.55
C LEU A 22 32.53 -4.18 6.06
N ASP A 23 32.50 -3.02 6.70
CA ASP A 23 32.30 -2.87 8.14
C ASP A 23 30.83 -2.48 8.43
N PHE A 24 30.12 -3.36 9.13
CA PHE A 24 28.73 -3.16 9.54
C PHE A 24 28.56 -2.76 11.01
N SER A 25 29.66 -2.43 11.69
CA SER A 25 29.69 -2.08 13.13
C SER A 25 29.46 -0.60 13.41
N HIS A 26 29.34 0.24 12.36
CA HIS A 26 29.13 1.68 12.53
C HIS A 26 27.87 1.98 13.35
N PRO A 27 27.91 2.87 14.36
CA PRO A 27 26.77 3.15 15.26
C PRO A 27 25.48 3.61 14.57
N PHE A 28 25.57 4.17 13.36
CA PHE A 28 24.41 4.62 12.58
C PHE A 28 23.64 3.46 11.94
N GLN A 29 24.10 2.21 12.05
CA GLN A 29 23.37 1.06 11.51
C GLN A 29 22.13 0.70 12.32
N ARG A 30 21.04 0.37 11.61
CA ARG A 30 19.91 -0.31 12.25
C ARG A 30 20.36 -1.69 12.71
N LYS A 31 19.75 -2.18 13.81
CA LYS A 31 19.93 -3.57 14.24
C LYS A 31 19.56 -4.53 13.09
N GLU A 32 20.17 -5.70 13.08
CA GLU A 32 19.83 -6.75 12.11
C GLU A 32 18.42 -7.30 12.36
N GLY A 33 17.87 -7.97 11.33
CA GLY A 33 16.59 -8.68 11.44
C GLY A 33 15.35 -7.78 11.48
N GLN A 34 15.40 -6.58 10.89
CA GLN A 34 14.21 -5.70 10.82
C GLN A 34 13.30 -6.06 9.63
N TRP A 35 13.85 -6.69 8.60
CA TRP A 35 13.07 -7.18 7.47
C TRP A 35 12.38 -8.48 7.84
N THR A 36 11.09 -8.54 7.50
CA THR A 36 10.35 -9.81 7.50
C THR A 36 10.86 -10.67 6.36
N ARG A 37 10.59 -11.98 6.40
CA ARG A 37 10.93 -12.90 5.30
C ARG A 37 10.40 -12.41 3.95
N TYR A 38 9.21 -11.80 3.93
CA TYR A 38 8.65 -11.27 2.68
C TYR A 38 9.47 -10.08 2.15
N MET A 39 9.89 -9.15 3.01
CA MET A 39 10.78 -8.05 2.61
C MET A 39 12.14 -8.55 2.13
N GLU A 40 12.72 -9.54 2.83
CA GLU A 40 13.96 -10.21 2.38
C GLU A 40 13.78 -10.89 1.01
N SER A 41 12.60 -11.47 0.75
CA SER A 41 12.29 -12.10 -0.53
C SER A 41 12.13 -11.08 -1.66
N LEU A 42 11.50 -9.92 -1.39
CA LEU A 42 11.32 -8.85 -2.38
C LEU A 42 12.65 -8.25 -2.84
N GLU A 43 13.67 -8.21 -1.97
CA GLU A 43 15.01 -7.74 -2.37
C GLU A 43 15.66 -8.71 -3.39
N VAL A 44 15.52 -10.03 -3.18
CA VAL A 44 16.01 -11.05 -4.13
C VAL A 44 15.21 -11.00 -5.42
N ASP A 45 13.88 -10.95 -5.32
CA ASP A 45 12.95 -10.87 -6.46
C ASP A 45 13.23 -9.64 -7.33
N SER A 46 13.47 -8.48 -6.70
CA SER A 46 13.78 -7.23 -7.41
C SER A 46 15.04 -7.38 -8.28
N LEU A 47 16.09 -8.02 -7.77
CA LEU A 47 17.31 -8.27 -8.54
C LEU A 47 17.08 -9.23 -9.72
N LEU A 48 16.31 -10.30 -9.49
CA LEU A 48 15.97 -11.26 -10.55
C LEU A 48 15.17 -10.61 -11.69
N ARG A 49 14.24 -9.71 -11.35
CA ARG A 49 13.41 -8.96 -12.31
C ARG A 49 14.12 -7.75 -12.93
N GLY A 50 15.30 -7.38 -12.42
CA GLY A 50 16.00 -6.15 -12.84
C GLY A 50 15.31 -4.86 -12.37
N TYR A 51 14.46 -4.95 -11.33
CA TYR A 51 13.88 -3.76 -10.70
C TYR A 51 14.94 -2.98 -9.93
N SER A 52 14.79 -1.65 -9.94
CA SER A 52 15.68 -0.78 -9.17
C SER A 52 15.52 -1.04 -7.67
N ILE A 53 16.65 -1.30 -7.01
CA ILE A 53 16.75 -1.34 -5.55
C ILE A 53 17.48 -0.11 -5.03
N ASN A 54 17.30 0.21 -3.75
CA ASN A 54 18.01 1.34 -3.14
C ASN A 54 19.52 1.10 -3.13
N LEU A 55 20.28 2.19 -3.25
CA LEU A 55 21.75 2.19 -3.19
C LEU A 55 22.25 1.61 -1.87
N VAL A 56 23.47 1.08 -1.87
CA VAL A 56 24.24 0.87 -0.64
C VAL A 56 25.16 2.06 -0.45
N TYR A 57 25.14 2.67 0.73
CA TYR A 57 25.97 3.82 1.06
C TYR A 57 27.17 3.39 1.89
N VAL A 58 28.38 3.72 1.43
CA VAL A 58 29.64 3.32 2.04
C VAL A 58 30.50 4.54 2.31
N TRP A 59 30.90 4.72 3.57
CA TRP A 59 31.89 5.71 3.99
C TRP A 59 33.27 5.08 4.06
N LYS A 60 34.21 5.56 3.24
CA LYS A 60 35.61 5.16 3.31
C LYS A 60 36.34 6.06 4.31
N LYS A 61 36.84 5.47 5.39
CA LYS A 61 37.58 6.17 6.44
C LYS A 61 38.56 5.23 7.11
N ASP A 62 39.79 5.69 7.39
CA ASP A 62 40.80 4.94 8.16
C ASP A 62 41.05 3.52 7.60
N ASN A 63 41.17 3.39 6.28
CA ASN A 63 41.28 2.12 5.53
C ASN A 63 40.12 1.12 5.75
N LYS A 64 38.98 1.60 6.25
CA LYS A 64 37.74 0.83 6.42
C LYS A 64 36.65 1.34 5.50
N ASN A 65 35.77 0.44 5.09
CA ASN A 65 34.57 0.74 4.31
C ASN A 65 33.36 0.55 5.21
N TYR A 66 32.96 1.60 5.91
CA TYR A 66 31.79 1.57 6.78
C TYR A 66 30.53 1.60 5.94
N VAL A 67 29.72 0.56 6.01
CA VAL A 67 28.37 0.61 5.45
C VAL A 67 27.56 1.56 6.34
N ILE A 68 26.95 2.58 5.75
CA ILE A 68 26.11 3.58 6.43
C ILE A 68 24.62 3.29 6.21
N GLU A 69 24.26 2.76 5.04
CA GLU A 69 22.92 2.30 4.68
C GLU A 69 23.05 1.10 3.72
N GLY A 70 22.09 0.17 3.73
CA GLY A 70 22.12 -1.02 2.87
C GLY A 70 22.59 -2.30 3.57
N LYS A 71 22.77 -2.29 4.90
CA LYS A 71 23.16 -3.48 5.69
C LYS A 71 22.18 -4.64 5.51
N GLN A 72 20.87 -4.38 5.55
CA GLN A 72 19.87 -5.45 5.43
C GLN A 72 19.90 -6.08 4.05
N ARG A 73 20.03 -5.28 2.99
CA ARG A 73 20.23 -5.75 1.62
C ARG A 73 21.42 -6.70 1.47
N ILE A 74 22.60 -6.29 1.92
CA ILE A 74 23.79 -7.16 1.80
C ILE A 74 23.63 -8.43 2.63
N THR A 75 23.17 -8.30 3.88
CA THR A 75 23.00 -9.46 4.77
C THR A 75 21.89 -10.40 4.30
N THR A 76 20.82 -9.89 3.69
CA THR A 76 19.77 -10.69 3.03
C THR A 76 20.34 -11.51 1.89
N LEU A 77 21.13 -10.91 1.00
CA LEU A 77 21.76 -11.64 -0.11
C LEU A 77 22.76 -12.70 0.39
N GLN A 78 23.51 -12.41 1.46
CA GLN A 78 24.39 -13.40 2.11
C GLN A 78 23.61 -14.56 2.70
N LYS A 79 22.55 -14.27 3.47
CA LYS A 79 21.68 -15.28 4.07
C LYS A 79 21.02 -16.14 2.99
N TYR A 80 20.53 -15.53 1.92
CA TYR A 80 19.86 -16.26 0.85
C TYR A 80 20.82 -17.18 0.11
N LYS A 81 21.99 -16.67 -0.33
CA LYS A 81 23.06 -17.49 -0.95
C LYS A 81 23.53 -18.63 -0.04
N GLY A 82 23.50 -18.42 1.27
CA GLY A 82 23.83 -19.44 2.29
C GLY A 82 22.66 -20.31 2.73
N ASP A 83 21.58 -20.39 1.94
CA ASP A 83 20.39 -21.21 2.16
C ASP A 83 19.69 -20.99 3.51
N LYS A 84 19.79 -19.80 4.12
CA LYS A 84 19.23 -19.56 5.46
C LYS A 84 17.71 -19.45 5.48
N PHE A 85 17.08 -19.07 4.37
CA PHE A 85 15.63 -19.00 4.27
C PHE A 85 15.14 -19.34 2.85
N PRO A 86 13.93 -19.92 2.71
CA PRO A 86 13.24 -20.00 1.42
C PRO A 86 12.56 -18.67 1.09
N LEU A 87 12.45 -18.34 -0.19
CA LEU A 87 11.67 -17.19 -0.64
C LEU A 87 10.20 -17.32 -0.25
N SER A 88 9.52 -16.18 -0.09
CA SER A 88 8.10 -16.13 0.23
C SER A 88 7.26 -16.89 -0.81
N LYS A 89 6.24 -17.62 -0.35
CA LYS A 89 5.24 -18.27 -1.21
C LYS A 89 4.32 -17.29 -1.96
N LYS A 90 4.45 -15.99 -1.68
CA LYS A 90 3.69 -14.91 -2.30
C LYS A 90 4.37 -14.33 -3.56
N LEU A 91 5.56 -14.82 -3.92
CA LEU A 91 6.25 -14.32 -5.10
C LEU A 91 5.70 -15.04 -6.34
N ASP A 92 5.53 -14.29 -7.40
CA ASP A 92 5.23 -14.83 -8.72
C ASP A 92 6.49 -15.43 -9.37
N PRO A 93 6.34 -16.26 -10.41
CA PRO A 93 7.46 -16.69 -11.22
C PRO A 93 8.25 -15.52 -11.81
N VAL A 94 9.50 -15.78 -12.17
CA VAL A 94 10.38 -14.81 -12.85
C VAL A 94 10.66 -15.28 -14.27
N ILE A 95 10.92 -14.33 -15.17
CA ILE A 95 11.35 -14.63 -16.53
C ILE A 95 12.85 -14.38 -16.63
N VAL A 96 13.60 -15.41 -17.01
CA VAL A 96 15.05 -15.33 -17.26
C VAL A 96 15.31 -15.88 -18.65
N ASP A 97 15.95 -15.10 -19.50
CA ASP A 97 16.28 -15.47 -20.89
C ASP A 97 15.08 -15.96 -21.72
N GLY A 98 13.89 -15.42 -21.44
CA GLY A 98 12.64 -15.74 -22.14
C GLY A 98 11.87 -16.94 -21.59
N GLU A 99 12.40 -17.63 -20.57
CA GLU A 99 11.75 -18.76 -19.91
C GLU A 99 11.26 -18.41 -18.51
N THR A 100 10.15 -19.05 -18.09
CA THR A 100 9.52 -18.82 -16.79
C THR A 100 10.03 -19.81 -15.75
N TYR A 101 10.46 -19.30 -14.59
CA TYR A 101 11.00 -20.10 -13.49
C TYR A 101 10.24 -19.85 -12.18
N GLU A 102 9.80 -20.92 -11.55
CA GLU A 102 9.23 -20.90 -10.20
C GLU A 102 10.30 -20.60 -9.16
N ILE A 103 10.11 -19.58 -8.33
CA ILE A 103 11.04 -19.20 -7.25
C ILE A 103 10.40 -19.25 -5.86
N ALA A 104 9.07 -19.29 -5.79
CA ALA A 104 8.30 -19.28 -4.56
C ALA A 104 8.66 -20.47 -3.66
N GLY A 105 9.01 -20.21 -2.40
CA GLY A 105 9.35 -21.27 -1.45
C GLY A 105 10.71 -21.94 -1.66
N LYS A 106 11.48 -21.59 -2.70
CA LYS A 106 12.81 -22.14 -2.96
C LYS A 106 13.89 -21.42 -2.16
N ARG A 107 14.85 -22.18 -1.62
CA ARG A 107 16.16 -21.67 -1.18
C ARG A 107 17.08 -21.45 -2.39
N PHE A 108 18.22 -20.80 -2.20
CA PHE A 108 19.13 -20.48 -3.30
C PHE A 108 19.60 -21.74 -4.04
N SER A 109 20.01 -22.79 -3.31
CA SER A 109 20.44 -24.06 -3.93
C SER A 109 19.33 -24.84 -4.63
N GLN A 110 18.06 -24.47 -4.43
CA GLN A 110 16.91 -25.10 -5.05
C GLN A 110 16.44 -24.36 -6.31
N LEU A 111 17.00 -23.18 -6.59
CA LEU A 111 16.75 -22.46 -7.84
C LEU A 111 17.44 -23.16 -9.01
N ASP A 112 16.83 -23.05 -10.18
CA ASP A 112 17.45 -23.44 -11.45
C ASP A 112 18.77 -22.67 -11.67
N GLU A 113 19.79 -23.32 -12.23
CA GLU A 113 21.16 -22.77 -12.31
C GLU A 113 21.20 -21.40 -13.00
N VAL A 114 20.43 -21.23 -14.07
CA VAL A 114 20.32 -19.95 -14.80
C VAL A 114 19.77 -18.83 -13.91
N VAL A 115 18.85 -19.13 -12.99
CA VAL A 115 18.28 -18.16 -12.04
C VAL A 115 19.29 -17.82 -10.95
N GLN A 116 20.06 -18.82 -10.49
CA GLN A 116 21.18 -18.59 -9.56
C GLN A 116 22.22 -17.65 -10.19
N ASP A 117 22.62 -17.94 -11.44
CA ASP A 117 23.59 -17.13 -12.18
C ASP A 117 23.06 -15.72 -12.44
N LYS A 118 21.79 -15.58 -12.82
CA LYS A 118 21.13 -14.28 -12.98
C LYS A 118 21.23 -13.44 -11.70
N LEU A 119 20.91 -14.03 -10.55
CA LEU A 119 21.00 -13.33 -9.26
C LEU A 119 22.45 -12.95 -8.93
N LEU A 120 23.40 -13.86 -9.11
CA LEU A 120 24.81 -13.63 -8.77
C LEU A 120 25.51 -12.63 -9.69
N ASN A 121 25.04 -12.50 -10.94
CA ASN A 121 25.53 -11.54 -11.92
C ASN A 121 24.75 -10.22 -11.93
N SER A 122 23.66 -10.12 -11.17
CA SER A 122 22.94 -8.86 -10.99
C SER A 122 23.81 -7.81 -10.32
N GLU A 123 23.48 -6.53 -10.53
CA GLU A 123 24.26 -5.40 -10.02
C GLU A 123 23.55 -4.70 -8.87
N VAL A 124 24.32 -4.34 -7.85
CA VAL A 124 23.91 -3.44 -6.78
C VAL A 124 24.72 -2.15 -6.93
N LEU A 125 24.04 -1.01 -6.97
CA LEU A 125 24.72 0.28 -7.01
C LEU A 125 25.27 0.65 -5.63
N ILE A 126 26.57 0.94 -5.58
CA ILE A 126 27.28 1.35 -4.38
C ILE A 126 27.66 2.83 -4.49
N PHE A 127 27.13 3.64 -3.58
CA PHE A 127 27.54 5.03 -3.38
C PHE A 127 28.67 5.05 -2.35
N GLU A 128 29.88 5.34 -2.80
CA GLU A 128 31.06 5.46 -1.96
C GLU A 128 31.39 6.93 -1.74
N MET A 129 31.66 7.32 -0.49
CA MET A 129 32.06 8.68 -0.12
C MET A 129 33.30 8.68 0.76
N TRP A 130 34.15 9.69 0.59
CA TRP A 130 35.37 9.93 1.35
C TRP A 130 35.58 11.43 1.55
N ASP A 131 36.56 11.80 2.39
CA ASP A 131 36.81 13.20 2.79
C ASP A 131 35.53 13.90 3.26
N CYS A 132 34.82 13.21 4.14
CA CYS A 132 33.58 13.65 4.80
C CYS A 132 33.81 13.77 6.30
N THR A 133 33.24 14.81 6.90
CA THR A 133 33.09 14.92 8.35
C THR A 133 32.01 13.97 8.86
N GLU A 134 32.11 13.56 10.13
CA GLU A 134 31.07 12.73 10.76
C GLU A 134 29.69 13.41 10.76
N LYS A 135 29.67 14.74 10.86
CA LYS A 135 28.42 15.52 10.78
C LYS A 135 27.75 15.35 9.42
N GLU A 136 28.49 15.43 8.32
CA GLU A 136 27.94 15.23 6.98
C GLU A 136 27.36 13.82 6.81
N VAL A 137 28.08 12.80 7.30
CA VAL A 137 27.61 11.40 7.27
C VAL A 137 26.33 11.23 8.07
N ARG A 138 26.24 11.83 9.26
CA ARG A 138 25.04 11.80 10.11
C ARG A 138 23.86 12.52 9.45
N ASP A 139 24.08 13.71 8.90
CA ASP A 139 23.05 14.49 8.25
C ASP A 139 22.51 13.75 7.01
N MET A 140 23.37 13.10 6.23
CA MET A 140 22.97 12.24 5.12
C MET A 140 22.17 11.04 5.61
N PHE A 141 22.62 10.34 6.65
CA PHE A 141 21.92 9.18 7.22
C PHE A 141 20.49 9.54 7.63
N VAL A 142 20.29 10.65 8.34
CA VAL A 142 18.96 11.12 8.75
C VAL A 142 18.09 11.39 7.52
N ARG A 143 18.60 12.09 6.51
CA ARG A 143 17.84 12.42 5.28
C ARG A 143 17.43 11.18 4.49
N LEU A 144 18.33 10.21 4.32
CA LEU A 144 18.05 8.93 3.66
C LEU A 144 16.93 8.15 4.37
N ASN A 145 16.82 8.29 5.68
CA ASN A 145 15.86 7.55 6.50
C ASN A 145 14.61 8.35 6.89
N SER A 146 14.49 9.61 6.46
CA SER A 146 13.36 10.50 6.82
C SER A 146 12.14 10.34 5.91
N GLY A 147 12.25 9.59 4.82
CA GLY A 147 11.13 9.29 3.92
C GLY A 147 10.01 8.55 4.66
N LYS A 148 8.77 9.02 4.51
CA LYS A 148 7.60 8.28 5.00
C LYS A 148 7.37 7.07 4.10
N ARG A 149 7.18 5.90 4.73
CA ARG A 149 6.69 4.72 4.00
C ARG A 149 5.32 5.04 3.40
N LEU A 150 5.02 4.44 2.25
CA LEU A 150 3.67 4.46 1.70
C LEU A 150 2.71 3.96 2.79
N ASN A 151 1.65 4.73 3.02
CA ASN A 151 0.59 4.28 3.89
C ASN A 151 -0.29 3.25 3.17
N GLY A 152 -1.19 2.60 3.90
CA GLY A 152 -2.03 1.54 3.32
C GLY A 152 -2.86 1.99 2.11
N ALA A 153 -3.36 3.23 2.08
CA ALA A 153 -4.10 3.74 0.93
C ALA A 153 -3.19 3.94 -0.29
N GLN A 154 -2.01 4.51 -0.07
CA GLN A 154 -1.01 4.72 -1.13
C GLN A 154 -0.48 3.40 -1.71
N ILE A 155 -0.39 2.34 -0.89
CA ILE A 155 -0.04 0.98 -1.37
C ILE A 155 -1.03 0.51 -2.44
N LEU A 156 -2.33 0.78 -2.28
CA LEU A 156 -3.36 0.36 -3.24
C LEU A 156 -3.12 0.96 -4.64
N THR A 157 -2.48 2.13 -4.74
CA THR A 157 -2.11 2.73 -6.04
C THR A 157 -1.19 1.83 -6.85
N GLY A 158 -0.26 1.13 -6.19
CA GLY A 158 0.63 0.18 -6.85
C GLY A 158 0.03 -1.22 -7.04
N LEU A 159 -1.13 -1.50 -6.42
CA LEU A 159 -1.83 -2.78 -6.55
C LEU A 159 -2.92 -2.75 -7.61
N LEU A 160 -3.57 -1.61 -7.85
CA LEU A 160 -4.62 -1.47 -8.87
C LEU A 160 -4.05 -1.45 -10.29
N ASN A 161 -4.75 -2.08 -11.23
CA ASN A 161 -4.51 -1.90 -12.66
C ASN A 161 -4.71 -0.42 -13.04
N ILE A 162 -3.95 0.04 -14.04
CA ILE A 162 -3.89 1.47 -14.39
C ILE A 162 -5.24 2.04 -14.84
N ASP A 163 -6.01 1.27 -15.59
CA ASP A 163 -7.34 1.62 -16.08
C ASP A 163 -8.35 1.72 -14.92
N VAL A 164 -8.41 0.71 -14.06
CA VAL A 164 -9.25 0.72 -12.84
C VAL A 164 -8.86 1.88 -11.92
N SER A 165 -7.56 2.10 -11.70
CA SER A 165 -7.05 3.19 -10.86
C SER A 165 -7.42 4.56 -11.41
N THR A 166 -7.41 4.73 -12.74
CA THR A 166 -7.78 5.97 -13.43
C THR A 166 -9.26 6.27 -13.24
N GLU A 167 -10.14 5.28 -13.38
CA GLU A 167 -11.58 5.44 -13.18
C GLU A 167 -11.92 5.64 -11.70
N LEU A 168 -11.29 4.90 -10.79
CA LEU A 168 -11.46 5.06 -9.34
C LEU A 168 -11.07 6.47 -8.87
N TYR A 169 -10.11 7.10 -9.54
CA TYR A 169 -9.71 8.48 -9.23
C TYR A 169 -10.86 9.48 -9.42
N LYS A 170 -11.80 9.22 -10.35
CA LYS A 170 -12.99 10.06 -10.53
C LYS A 170 -13.89 10.04 -9.30
N ILE A 171 -14.06 8.87 -8.68
CA ILE A 171 -14.75 8.76 -7.38
C ILE A 171 -13.99 9.59 -6.36
N MET A 172 -12.67 9.49 -6.26
CA MET A 172 -11.88 10.21 -5.26
C MET A 172 -11.95 11.75 -5.39
N GLU A 173 -12.12 12.28 -6.60
CA GLU A 173 -12.20 13.72 -6.88
C GLU A 173 -13.64 14.24 -7.04
N HIS A 174 -14.64 13.40 -6.78
CA HIS A 174 -16.04 13.76 -6.96
C HIS A 174 -16.45 15.03 -6.18
N PRO A 175 -17.20 15.98 -6.77
CA PRO A 175 -17.60 17.23 -6.11
C PRO A 175 -18.36 17.05 -4.79
N PHE A 176 -19.11 15.96 -4.66
CA PHE A 176 -19.88 15.60 -3.46
C PHE A 176 -19.04 15.67 -2.17
N TRP A 177 -17.73 15.38 -2.22
CA TRP A 177 -16.87 15.42 -1.03
C TRP A 177 -16.82 16.78 -0.36
N ALA A 178 -16.99 17.88 -1.11
CA ALA A 178 -17.05 19.24 -0.56
C ALA A 178 -18.26 19.44 0.39
N LYS A 179 -19.32 18.63 0.21
CA LYS A 179 -20.56 18.65 1.01
C LYS A 179 -20.51 17.70 2.21
N THR A 180 -19.39 17.01 2.42
CA THR A 180 -19.22 16.05 3.52
C THR A 180 -18.24 16.55 4.58
N GLY A 181 -18.05 15.75 5.63
CA GLY A 181 -17.03 15.92 6.67
C GLY A 181 -15.64 15.43 6.29
N ILE A 182 -15.34 15.15 5.01
CA ILE A 182 -13.97 14.81 4.56
C ILE A 182 -13.01 15.96 4.84
N THR A 183 -11.86 15.63 5.45
CA THR A 183 -10.86 16.64 5.82
C THR A 183 -9.75 16.74 4.78
N LYS A 184 -9.06 17.88 4.73
CA LYS A 184 -7.80 18.02 3.97
C LYS A 184 -6.75 16.97 4.36
N GLY A 185 -6.78 16.49 5.61
CA GLY A 185 -5.90 15.42 6.08
C GLY A 185 -6.22 14.07 5.45
N ASP A 186 -7.50 13.76 5.23
CA ASP A 186 -7.94 12.53 4.57
C ASP A 186 -7.49 12.51 3.10
N ILE A 187 -7.67 13.62 2.38
CA ILE A 187 -7.19 13.79 1.00
C ILE A 187 -5.67 13.66 0.94
N LYS A 188 -4.94 14.40 1.79
CA LYS A 188 -3.46 14.37 1.82
C LYS A 188 -2.88 12.98 2.13
N SER A 189 -3.62 12.15 2.86
CA SER A 189 -3.21 10.78 3.19
C SER A 189 -3.72 9.74 2.21
N ASP A 190 -4.36 10.14 1.11
CA ASP A 190 -4.97 9.28 0.10
C ASP A 190 -6.09 8.37 0.65
N ASN A 191 -6.68 8.71 1.81
CA ASN A 191 -7.74 7.90 2.42
C ASN A 191 -8.99 7.79 1.54
N MET A 192 -9.20 8.75 0.63
CA MET A 192 -10.30 8.70 -0.34
C MET A 192 -10.25 7.45 -1.21
N ARG A 193 -9.06 6.91 -1.50
CA ARG A 193 -8.94 5.64 -2.23
C ARG A 193 -9.54 4.47 -1.46
N LYS A 194 -9.35 4.44 -0.14
CA LYS A 194 -10.00 3.43 0.72
C LYS A 194 -11.50 3.62 0.78
N VAL A 195 -11.97 4.86 0.89
CA VAL A 195 -13.41 5.18 0.87
C VAL A 195 -14.03 4.72 -0.45
N ALA A 196 -13.38 5.00 -1.59
CA ALA A 196 -13.82 4.56 -2.90
C ALA A 196 -13.91 3.03 -2.98
N CYS A 197 -12.86 2.30 -2.57
CA CYS A 197 -12.92 0.84 -2.51
C CYS A 197 -14.06 0.34 -1.59
N GLN A 198 -14.28 0.98 -0.44
CA GLN A 198 -15.34 0.59 0.50
C GLN A 198 -16.75 0.84 -0.05
N ILE A 199 -16.95 1.91 -0.82
CA ILE A 199 -18.19 2.16 -1.56
C ILE A 199 -18.44 1.00 -2.53
N LEU A 200 -17.44 0.69 -3.37
CA LEU A 200 -17.56 -0.38 -4.36
C LEU A 200 -17.78 -1.75 -3.73
N MET A 201 -17.11 -2.05 -2.60
CA MET A 201 -17.34 -3.29 -1.85
C MET A 201 -18.80 -3.46 -1.41
N LEU A 202 -19.47 -2.37 -1.03
CA LEU A 202 -20.87 -2.40 -0.61
C LEU A 202 -21.81 -2.51 -1.81
N ILE A 203 -21.64 -1.65 -2.83
CA ILE A 203 -22.48 -1.62 -4.04
C ILE A 203 -22.42 -2.96 -4.78
N SER A 204 -21.22 -3.56 -4.91
CA SER A 204 -21.06 -4.84 -5.59
C SER A 204 -21.56 -6.04 -4.78
N GLY A 205 -22.08 -5.84 -3.56
CA GLY A 205 -22.47 -6.92 -2.66
C GLY A 205 -21.32 -7.86 -2.28
N TYR A 206 -20.07 -7.36 -2.28
CA TYR A 206 -18.90 -8.19 -1.99
C TYR A 206 -18.93 -8.71 -0.55
N GLU A 207 -18.72 -10.02 -0.37
CA GLU A 207 -18.62 -10.60 0.97
C GLU A 207 -17.29 -10.22 1.64
N TYR A 208 -17.36 -9.24 2.55
CA TYR A 208 -16.21 -8.79 3.33
C TYR A 208 -16.30 -9.22 4.81
N THR A 209 -15.14 -9.36 5.44
CA THR A 209 -15.07 -9.62 6.89
C THR A 209 -14.77 -8.37 7.72
N ALA A 210 -14.21 -7.34 7.09
CA ALA A 210 -13.77 -6.10 7.71
C ALA A 210 -13.43 -5.08 6.61
N PHE A 211 -13.28 -3.81 6.99
CA PHE A 211 -12.78 -2.73 6.13
C PHE A 211 -11.31 -2.41 6.42
N ASP A 212 -10.56 -3.39 6.92
CA ASP A 212 -9.12 -3.26 7.16
C ASP A 212 -8.33 -3.32 5.83
N GLN A 213 -7.03 -3.00 5.92
CA GLN A 213 -6.14 -2.99 4.75
C GLN A 213 -6.16 -4.32 3.98
N LYS A 214 -6.17 -5.45 4.70
CA LYS A 214 -6.05 -6.78 4.10
C LYS A 214 -7.29 -7.13 3.29
N ASN A 215 -8.49 -6.79 3.77
CA ASN A 215 -9.72 -7.03 3.05
C ASN A 215 -9.84 -6.11 1.83
N ILE A 216 -9.40 -4.86 1.94
CA ILE A 216 -9.38 -3.94 0.78
C ILE A 216 -8.40 -4.42 -0.29
N GLU A 217 -7.20 -4.89 0.09
CA GLU A 217 -6.23 -5.44 -0.87
C GLU A 217 -6.79 -6.65 -1.62
N LYS A 218 -7.50 -7.56 -0.92
CA LYS A 218 -8.20 -8.67 -1.58
C LYS A 218 -9.28 -8.21 -2.55
N TYR A 219 -10.02 -7.17 -2.20
CA TYR A 219 -11.03 -6.63 -3.10
C TYR A 219 -10.38 -5.96 -4.33
N VAL A 220 -9.21 -5.32 -4.17
CA VAL A 220 -8.42 -4.82 -5.30
C VAL A 220 -8.02 -5.94 -6.25
N GLU A 221 -7.67 -7.14 -5.75
CA GLU A 221 -7.41 -8.31 -6.61
C GLU A 221 -8.66 -8.68 -7.44
N VAL A 222 -9.86 -8.59 -6.87
CA VAL A 222 -11.14 -8.79 -7.59
C VAL A 222 -11.30 -7.73 -8.68
N LEU A 223 -11.09 -6.45 -8.34
CA LEU A 223 -11.21 -5.35 -9.31
C LEU A 223 -10.23 -5.51 -10.50
N ASN A 224 -9.03 -6.02 -10.23
CA ASN A 224 -8.04 -6.26 -11.29
C ASN A 224 -8.36 -7.49 -12.14
N SER A 225 -9.11 -8.46 -11.62
CA SER A 225 -9.39 -9.70 -12.32
C SER A 225 -10.35 -9.51 -13.51
N ASP A 226 -11.25 -8.53 -13.43
CA ASP A 226 -12.09 -8.08 -14.53
C ASP A 226 -12.17 -6.55 -14.51
N SER A 227 -11.20 -5.91 -15.18
CA SER A 227 -11.13 -4.46 -15.23
C SER A 227 -12.31 -3.84 -15.98
N LYS A 228 -12.91 -4.55 -16.94
CA LYS A 228 -14.08 -4.04 -17.67
C LYS A 228 -15.30 -3.96 -16.76
N GLU A 229 -15.61 -5.04 -16.06
CA GLU A 229 -16.72 -5.05 -15.10
C GLU A 229 -16.49 -4.04 -13.97
N SER A 230 -15.25 -3.93 -13.50
CA SER A 230 -14.89 -2.96 -12.46
C SER A 230 -15.11 -1.52 -12.91
N ILE A 231 -14.81 -1.19 -14.17
CA ILE A 231 -15.05 0.14 -14.73
C ILE A 231 -16.57 0.42 -14.84
N HIS A 232 -17.38 -0.57 -15.20
CA HIS A 232 -18.84 -0.43 -15.21
C HIS A 232 -19.39 -0.18 -13.80
N LEU A 233 -18.93 -0.93 -12.80
CA LEU A 233 -19.29 -0.72 -11.40
C LEU A 233 -18.88 0.68 -10.90
N ILE A 234 -17.68 1.14 -11.26
CA ILE A 234 -17.21 2.49 -10.92
C ILE A 234 -18.09 3.56 -11.59
N GLY A 235 -18.48 3.36 -12.84
CA GLY A 235 -19.42 4.25 -13.55
C GLY A 235 -20.75 4.37 -12.82
N HIS A 236 -21.34 3.24 -12.44
CA HIS A 236 -22.59 3.22 -11.67
C HIS A 236 -22.45 3.93 -10.31
N ALA A 237 -21.35 3.70 -9.59
CA ALA A 237 -21.08 4.40 -8.34
C ALA A 237 -20.93 5.92 -8.53
N LEU A 238 -20.40 6.37 -9.67
CA LEU A 238 -20.35 7.79 -10.03
C LEU A 238 -21.75 8.36 -10.30
N ASP A 239 -22.62 7.62 -10.99
CA ASP A 239 -24.01 8.07 -11.24
C ASP A 239 -24.78 8.26 -9.91
N VAL A 240 -24.59 7.35 -8.94
CA VAL A 240 -25.15 7.48 -7.59
C VAL A 240 -24.58 8.71 -6.86
N LEU A 241 -23.28 8.98 -7.00
CA LEU A 241 -22.63 10.15 -6.42
C LEU A 241 -23.09 11.46 -7.05
N ASP A 242 -23.30 11.49 -8.36
CA ASP A 242 -23.87 12.63 -9.09
C ASP A 242 -25.27 12.93 -8.56
N LYS A 243 -26.08 11.88 -8.30
CA LYS A 243 -27.42 12.04 -7.71
C LYS A 243 -27.38 12.59 -6.28
N LEU A 244 -26.44 12.12 -5.47
CA LEU A 244 -26.19 12.66 -4.13
C LEU A 244 -25.75 14.12 -4.19
N ASP A 245 -24.86 14.46 -5.11
CA ASP A 245 -24.41 15.84 -5.29
C ASP A 245 -25.55 16.74 -5.78
N GLU A 246 -26.38 16.29 -6.70
CA GLU A 246 -27.56 17.02 -7.16
C GLU A 246 -28.51 17.36 -5.99
N LYS A 247 -28.89 16.34 -5.20
CA LYS A 247 -29.96 16.46 -4.20
C LYS A 247 -29.49 17.01 -2.85
N VAL A 248 -28.25 16.75 -2.44
CA VAL A 248 -27.68 17.30 -1.21
C VAL A 248 -27.11 18.68 -1.52
N THR A 249 -27.77 19.72 -1.01
CA THR A 249 -27.38 21.12 -1.23
C THR A 249 -26.53 21.66 -0.09
N ASP A 250 -26.90 21.34 1.16
CA ASP A 250 -26.21 21.77 2.36
C ASP A 250 -25.03 20.85 2.72
N LYS A 251 -23.99 21.43 3.32
CA LYS A 251 -22.85 20.67 3.82
C LYS A 251 -23.20 19.92 5.10
N ILE A 252 -22.88 18.62 5.14
CA ILE A 252 -23.08 17.74 6.30
C ILE A 252 -21.73 17.41 6.94
N ASP A 253 -21.21 18.29 7.79
CA ASP A 253 -19.88 18.18 8.41
C ASP A 253 -19.68 16.91 9.27
N LYS A 254 -20.76 16.33 9.78
CA LYS A 254 -20.74 15.11 10.59
C LYS A 254 -20.68 13.82 9.74
N MET A 255 -20.96 13.91 8.43
CA MET A 255 -20.82 12.80 7.48
C MET A 255 -19.33 12.58 7.15
N LYS A 256 -18.64 11.86 8.04
CA LYS A 256 -17.19 11.59 7.91
C LYS A 256 -16.95 10.32 7.11
N LYS A 257 -15.68 10.03 6.80
CA LYS A 257 -15.24 8.86 6.01
C LYS A 257 -15.78 7.49 6.42
N LEU A 258 -16.21 7.30 7.68
CA LEU A 258 -16.81 6.03 8.12
C LEU A 258 -18.29 5.89 7.74
N SER A 259 -18.97 7.02 7.54
CA SER A 259 -20.38 7.08 7.12
C SER A 259 -20.52 7.04 5.61
N ILE A 260 -19.60 7.69 4.90
CA ILE A 260 -19.71 7.92 3.45
C ILE A 260 -19.97 6.64 2.66
N PRO A 261 -19.20 5.54 2.84
CA PRO A 261 -19.51 4.29 2.13
C PRO A 261 -20.93 3.78 2.39
N MET A 262 -21.43 3.92 3.62
CA MET A 262 -22.76 3.47 4.02
C MET A 262 -23.84 4.34 3.39
N VAL A 263 -23.65 5.66 3.37
CA VAL A 263 -24.58 6.61 2.76
C VAL A 263 -24.70 6.36 1.26
N VAL A 264 -23.56 6.25 0.57
CA VAL A 264 -23.53 6.06 -0.88
C VAL A 264 -24.14 4.72 -1.27
N ALA A 265 -23.80 3.64 -0.57
CA ALA A 265 -24.35 2.32 -0.88
C ALA A 265 -25.83 2.15 -0.50
N ALA A 266 -26.35 2.85 0.52
CA ALA A 266 -27.78 2.83 0.79
C ALA A 266 -28.56 3.70 -0.21
N MET A 267 -27.99 4.81 -0.68
CA MET A 267 -28.56 5.56 -1.82
C MET A 267 -28.65 4.69 -3.08
N ASP A 268 -27.61 3.90 -3.35
CA ASP A 268 -27.59 2.94 -4.46
C ASP A 268 -28.78 1.96 -4.43
N MET A 269 -29.15 1.46 -3.25
CA MET A 269 -30.28 0.53 -3.09
C MET A 269 -31.65 1.11 -3.51
N VAL A 270 -31.78 2.44 -3.52
CA VAL A 270 -33.01 3.15 -3.93
C VAL A 270 -32.84 3.96 -5.21
N TYR A 271 -31.67 3.86 -5.84
CA TYR A 271 -31.33 4.63 -7.03
C TYR A 271 -32.31 4.38 -8.18
N GLY A 272 -32.80 5.45 -8.79
CA GLY A 272 -33.79 5.42 -9.87
C GLY A 272 -35.25 5.43 -9.41
N ASP A 273 -35.53 5.36 -8.10
CA ASP A 273 -36.86 5.54 -7.51
C ASP A 273 -36.90 6.89 -6.76
N GLU A 274 -37.30 7.96 -7.46
CA GLU A 274 -37.21 9.35 -6.98
C GLU A 274 -37.88 9.55 -5.60
N ALA A 275 -39.01 8.88 -5.35
CA ALA A 275 -39.72 8.99 -4.08
C ALA A 275 -38.92 8.35 -2.92
N LYS A 276 -38.26 7.21 -3.16
CA LYS A 276 -37.42 6.54 -2.15
C LYS A 276 -36.10 7.26 -1.95
N GLU A 277 -35.50 7.78 -3.02
CA GLU A 277 -34.32 8.63 -2.93
C GLU A 277 -34.59 9.85 -2.02
N ASP A 278 -35.70 10.55 -2.24
CA ASP A 278 -36.05 11.74 -1.45
C ASP A 278 -36.35 11.39 0.01
N ALA A 279 -37.06 10.28 0.24
CA ALA A 279 -37.32 9.78 1.59
C ALA A 279 -36.02 9.43 2.33
N TYR A 280 -35.10 8.73 1.64
CA TYR A 280 -33.81 8.37 2.21
C TYR A 280 -32.95 9.60 2.53
N LEU A 281 -32.91 10.59 1.64
CA LEU A 281 -32.12 11.80 1.87
C LEU A 281 -32.68 12.68 2.99
N LEU A 282 -34.00 12.71 3.17
CA LEU A 282 -34.61 13.33 4.34
C LEU A 282 -34.16 12.61 5.61
N TRP A 283 -34.19 11.27 5.63
CA TRP A 283 -33.69 10.49 6.76
C TRP A 283 -32.20 10.73 7.02
N VAL A 284 -31.34 10.78 5.99
CA VAL A 284 -29.91 11.08 6.13
C VAL A 284 -29.70 12.45 6.77
N LYS A 285 -30.45 13.47 6.34
CA LYS A 285 -30.39 14.81 6.93
C LYS A 285 -30.75 14.76 8.42
N GLU A 286 -31.90 14.18 8.76
CA GLU A 286 -32.35 14.07 10.16
C GLU A 286 -31.38 13.27 11.04
N PHE A 287 -30.79 12.20 10.48
CA PHE A 287 -29.79 11.37 11.15
C PHE A 287 -28.58 12.19 11.56
N PHE A 288 -28.03 13.00 10.64
CA PHE A 288 -26.85 13.83 10.90
C PHE A 288 -27.15 15.11 11.69
N ASP A 289 -28.36 15.68 11.57
CA ASP A 289 -28.81 16.79 12.42
C ASP A 289 -28.91 16.36 13.90
N ASN A 290 -29.23 15.07 14.14
CA ASN A 290 -29.23 14.46 15.47
C ASN A 290 -27.98 13.59 15.74
N TYR A 291 -26.87 13.81 15.03
CA TYR A 291 -25.69 12.94 15.08
C TYR A 291 -25.21 12.59 16.50
N ASP A 292 -25.17 13.58 17.40
CA ASP A 292 -24.65 13.40 18.76
C ASP A 292 -25.59 12.53 19.64
N LYS A 293 -26.81 12.23 19.18
CA LYS A 293 -27.77 11.31 19.82
C LYS A 293 -27.78 9.91 19.20
N GLN A 294 -27.02 9.66 18.12
CA GLN A 294 -26.98 8.37 17.44
C GLN A 294 -26.09 7.36 18.18
N GLU A 295 -26.42 7.03 19.44
CA GLU A 295 -25.56 6.27 20.37
C GLU A 295 -25.03 4.97 19.76
N LYS A 296 -25.92 4.13 19.23
CA LYS A 296 -25.55 2.84 18.60
C LYS A 296 -24.60 3.02 17.41
N TYR A 297 -24.84 4.02 16.57
CA TYR A 297 -23.95 4.33 15.45
C TYR A 297 -22.57 4.82 15.94
N LEU A 298 -22.56 5.67 16.98
CA LEU A 298 -21.34 6.21 17.57
C LEU A 298 -20.49 5.14 18.24
N GLU A 299 -21.10 4.11 18.84
CA GLU A 299 -20.40 2.93 19.35
C GLU A 299 -19.58 2.25 18.24
N TYR A 300 -20.20 2.01 17.09
CA TYR A 300 -19.51 1.43 15.93
C TYR A 300 -18.45 2.37 15.32
N CYS A 301 -18.51 3.68 15.61
CA CYS A 301 -17.50 4.66 15.21
C CYS A 301 -16.37 4.85 16.24
N GLY A 302 -16.42 4.15 17.36
CA GLY A 302 -15.47 4.27 18.46
C GLY A 302 -14.13 3.56 18.19
N ARG A 303 -13.87 2.45 18.88
CA ARG A 303 -12.60 1.71 18.77
C ARG A 303 -12.71 0.59 17.74
N SER A 304 -11.60 0.29 17.05
CA SER A 304 -11.51 -0.79 16.05
C SER A 304 -12.55 -0.64 14.93
N THR A 305 -12.69 0.56 14.38
CA THR A 305 -13.77 0.93 13.46
C THR A 305 -13.78 0.13 12.16
N ASP A 306 -12.65 -0.47 11.79
CA ASP A 306 -12.47 -1.31 10.61
C ASP A 306 -12.88 -2.77 10.82
N LYS A 307 -13.11 -3.22 12.06
CA LYS A 307 -13.55 -4.60 12.34
C LYS A 307 -14.96 -4.86 11.80
N GLY A 308 -15.18 -6.09 11.34
CA GLY A 308 -16.44 -6.53 10.72
C GLY A 308 -17.70 -6.27 11.51
N GLU A 309 -17.67 -6.41 12.83
CA GLU A 309 -18.82 -6.09 13.69
C GLU A 309 -19.20 -4.61 13.58
N ASN A 310 -18.23 -3.70 13.72
CA ASN A 310 -18.46 -2.26 13.62
C ASN A 310 -18.81 -1.82 12.20
N VAL A 311 -18.21 -2.44 11.18
CA VAL A 311 -18.53 -2.14 9.77
C VAL A 311 -19.98 -2.55 9.48
N ARG A 312 -20.36 -3.79 9.83
CA ARG A 312 -21.73 -4.28 9.62
C ARG A 312 -22.74 -3.51 10.44
N GLY A 313 -22.44 -3.21 11.70
CA GLY A 313 -23.32 -2.40 12.55
C GLY A 313 -23.58 -1.01 11.99
N ARG A 314 -22.57 -0.36 11.37
CA ARG A 314 -22.80 0.88 10.61
C ARG A 314 -23.66 0.62 9.37
N TRP A 315 -23.32 -0.39 8.57
CA TRP A 315 -24.06 -0.69 7.34
C TRP A 315 -25.54 -0.97 7.60
N GLU A 316 -25.85 -1.81 8.59
CA GLU A 316 -27.22 -2.19 8.97
C GLU A 316 -28.10 -0.97 9.28
N ILE A 317 -27.56 0.05 9.95
CA ILE A 317 -28.31 1.28 10.27
C ILE A 317 -28.75 2.01 9.00
N PHE A 318 -27.86 2.13 8.00
CA PHE A 318 -28.18 2.85 6.76
C PHE A 318 -29.00 1.98 5.79
N SER A 319 -28.73 0.68 5.71
CA SER A 319 -29.48 -0.22 4.85
C SER A 319 -30.92 -0.44 5.33
N GLN A 320 -31.16 -0.43 6.64
CA GLN A 320 -32.52 -0.54 7.19
C GLN A 320 -33.40 0.65 6.81
N ALA A 321 -32.82 1.85 6.78
CA ALA A 321 -33.51 3.10 6.45
C ALA A 321 -34.10 3.14 5.02
N VAL A 322 -33.66 2.25 4.13
CA VAL A 322 -34.13 2.16 2.73
C VAL A 322 -34.98 0.91 2.46
N THR A 323 -35.11 0.01 3.43
CA THR A 323 -35.89 -1.22 3.31
C THR A 323 -37.25 -1.16 4.02
N GLU A 324 -37.44 -0.19 4.91
CA GLU A 324 -38.69 0.07 5.65
C GLU A 324 -39.63 1.01 4.88
#